data_AF-A0A7V2N1L2-F1
#
_entry.id   AF-A0A7V2N1L2-F1
#
_cell.length_a   1.000
_cell.length_b   1.000
_cell.length_c   1.000
_cell.angle_alpha   90.00
_cell.angle_beta   90.00
_cell.angle_gamma   90.00
#
_symmetry.space_group_name_H-M   'P 1'
#
loop_
_entity.id
_entity.type
_entity.pdbx_description
1 polymer ?
#
loop_
_entity_poly.entity_id
_entity_poly.type
_entity_poly.pdbx_seq_one_letter_code
_entity_poly.pdbx_strand_id
1 'polypeptide(L)'
;MRIFKFLILFAFVSFLMSQEQQQQQSAGSGTEQEEEVVEKAEYSIDDAVKPITDVTLAPFEPIDSLLYRKERKLELRLPKTIEDEIRKVIKLENLFIRQPVYPINVYREIPLNVGEFNKKYRNVKDWKIEIYDSWGNKLKEYSGKGKLPDFVYWDGKDAKGKAVAEPGQLFHYRITVSDGRETRRELSKPFSVKGYYYEEGGYKYTIVDIGDVFEKGFAVFREGQEDRIIEALNILKENYPWTSPIEITYYPSPEAMGVMEERMRILKQFIMSRLPIEEGNIVLKPGYYEGGGIKLEKIVVKFK
;
A
#
# COMPACT_ATOMS: atom_id res chain seq x y z
N MET A 1 -54.31 3.43 -12.42
CA MET A 1 -54.43 2.07 -12.99
C MET A 1 -53.98 2.13 -14.45
N ARG A 2 -53.08 1.22 -14.84
CA ARG A 2 -52.50 0.92 -16.18
C ARG A 2 -51.41 1.88 -16.68
N ILE A 3 -50.11 1.56 -16.74
CA ILE A 3 -49.30 0.38 -17.19
C ILE A 3 -48.95 0.44 -18.69
N PHE A 4 -47.64 0.68 -18.91
CA PHE A 4 -46.72 0.29 -20.00
C PHE A 4 -46.66 1.03 -21.35
N LYS A 5 -45.54 1.74 -21.52
CA LYS A 5 -44.78 2.01 -22.74
C LYS A 5 -43.76 0.88 -22.96
N PHE A 6 -43.46 0.47 -24.19
CA PHE A 6 -42.14 -0.04 -24.62
C PHE A 6 -42.04 -0.06 -26.17
N LEU A 7 -40.97 0.58 -26.70
CA LEU A 7 -40.12 0.20 -27.85
C LEU A 7 -40.76 0.12 -29.28
N ILE A 8 -40.21 0.67 -30.39
CA ILE A 8 -38.85 0.63 -30.96
C ILE A 8 -38.64 1.82 -31.91
N LEU A 9 -37.46 2.43 -31.82
CA LEU A 9 -36.91 3.46 -32.72
C LEU A 9 -36.02 2.76 -33.76
N PHE A 10 -36.48 2.53 -34.98
CA PHE A 10 -35.67 2.03 -36.10
C PHE A 10 -36.37 2.28 -37.44
N ALA A 11 -36.24 3.48 -38.03
CA ALA A 11 -36.52 3.77 -39.46
C ALA A 11 -36.47 5.29 -39.76
N PHE A 12 -35.31 5.93 -39.69
CA PHE A 12 -35.19 7.35 -40.09
C PHE A 12 -33.98 7.67 -40.98
N VAL A 13 -33.56 6.70 -41.81
CA VAL A 13 -32.54 6.94 -42.85
C VAL A 13 -33.07 6.66 -44.27
N SER A 14 -34.28 6.11 -44.41
CA SER A 14 -34.78 5.63 -45.70
C SER A 14 -35.61 6.65 -46.52
N PHE A 15 -35.58 7.95 -46.20
CA PHE A 15 -36.53 8.90 -46.82
C PHE A 15 -35.90 10.08 -47.60
N LEU A 16 -34.58 10.13 -47.76
CA LEU A 16 -33.91 11.29 -48.39
C LEU A 16 -33.38 11.04 -49.82
N MET A 17 -33.68 9.90 -50.44
CA MET A 17 -33.17 9.56 -51.78
C MET A 17 -34.29 9.10 -52.72
N SER A 18 -35.36 9.89 -52.86
CA SER A 18 -36.51 9.52 -53.72
C SER A 18 -37.03 10.63 -54.64
N GLN A 19 -36.32 11.74 -54.85
CA GLN A 19 -36.80 12.80 -55.73
C GLN A 19 -35.62 13.46 -56.45
N GLU A 20 -35.32 12.98 -57.65
CA GLU A 20 -34.84 13.73 -58.84
C GLU A 20 -34.32 12.67 -59.84
N GLN A 21 -35.20 12.06 -60.66
CA GLN A 21 -35.53 12.50 -62.04
C GLN A 21 -34.30 12.73 -62.93
N GLN A 22 -34.21 12.30 -64.19
CA GLN A 22 -34.89 11.36 -65.09
C GLN A 22 -34.14 11.48 -66.43
N GLN A 23 -34.02 10.38 -67.19
CA GLN A 23 -33.86 10.29 -68.66
C GLN A 23 -32.57 10.79 -69.36
N GLN A 24 -31.81 9.85 -69.95
CA GLN A 24 -31.72 9.74 -71.41
C GLN A 24 -31.24 8.34 -71.86
N GLN A 25 -31.94 7.76 -72.85
CA GLN A 25 -31.70 6.43 -73.44
C GLN A 25 -30.60 6.44 -74.51
N SER A 26 -29.78 5.39 -74.59
CA SER A 26 -29.47 4.71 -75.86
C SER A 26 -28.95 3.28 -75.61
N ALA A 27 -29.29 2.38 -76.51
CA ALA A 27 -29.15 0.93 -76.40
C ALA A 27 -27.73 0.44 -76.71
N GLY A 28 -27.29 -0.62 -76.02
CA GLY A 28 -26.07 -1.35 -76.33
C GLY A 28 -25.98 -2.65 -75.52
N SER A 29 -25.94 -3.76 -76.23
CA SER A 29 -25.83 -5.13 -75.75
C SER A 29 -24.53 -5.43 -75.01
N GLY A 30 -24.59 -6.38 -74.07
CA GLY A 30 -23.51 -7.35 -73.90
C GLY A 30 -22.73 -7.29 -72.59
N THR A 31 -22.95 -8.33 -71.78
CA THR A 31 -21.99 -8.97 -70.87
C THR A 31 -21.54 -8.22 -69.63
N GLU A 32 -21.87 -8.82 -68.49
CA GLU A 32 -21.22 -8.64 -67.19
C GLU A 32 -19.69 -8.65 -67.34
N GLN A 33 -19.06 -7.57 -66.91
CA GLN A 33 -17.73 -7.61 -66.33
C GLN A 33 -17.83 -6.89 -64.99
N GLU A 34 -17.64 -7.64 -63.91
CA GLU A 34 -17.39 -7.09 -62.58
C GLU A 34 -16.12 -6.24 -62.66
N GLU A 35 -16.25 -4.91 -62.63
CA GLU A 35 -15.14 -4.05 -62.24
C GLU A 35 -14.95 -4.20 -60.73
N GLU A 36 -14.15 -5.18 -60.34
CA GLU A 36 -13.51 -5.22 -59.04
C GLU A 36 -12.52 -4.05 -58.98
N VAL A 37 -12.94 -2.91 -58.45
CA VAL A 37 -12.02 -1.83 -58.07
C VAL A 37 -11.23 -2.30 -56.86
N VAL A 38 -10.16 -3.05 -57.13
CA VAL A 38 -9.09 -3.28 -56.16
C VAL A 38 -8.31 -1.98 -56.08
N GLU A 39 -8.73 -1.08 -55.18
CA GLU A 39 -7.83 -0.05 -54.67
C GLU A 39 -6.66 -0.76 -53.98
N LYS A 40 -5.60 -1.00 -54.74
CA LYS A 40 -4.28 -1.29 -54.19
C LYS A 40 -3.82 -0.01 -53.49
N ALA A 41 -4.07 0.06 -52.19
CA ALA A 41 -3.22 0.87 -51.33
C ALA A 41 -1.82 0.24 -51.36
N GLU A 42 -0.95 0.75 -52.25
CA GLU A 42 0.49 0.51 -52.18
C GLU A 42 1.01 1.18 -50.91
N TYR A 43 0.95 0.46 -49.79
CA TYR A 43 1.84 0.75 -48.69
C TYR A 43 3.23 0.27 -49.11
N SER A 44 4.09 1.21 -49.52
CA SER A 44 5.51 0.94 -49.57
C SER A 44 5.98 0.69 -48.15
N ILE A 45 6.29 -0.57 -47.83
CA ILE A 45 6.94 -0.94 -46.56
C ILE A 45 8.43 -0.65 -46.73
N ASP A 46 8.81 0.61 -46.84
CA ASP A 46 10.21 1.01 -47.03
C ASP A 46 11.05 0.95 -45.75
N ASP A 47 10.53 0.40 -44.65
CA ASP A 47 11.30 0.22 -43.40
C ASP A 47 11.00 -1.09 -42.66
N ALA A 48 10.56 -2.15 -43.36
CA ALA A 48 10.58 -3.49 -42.78
C ALA A 48 12.01 -4.05 -42.79
N VAL A 49 12.80 -3.63 -41.80
CA VAL A 49 14.05 -4.32 -41.45
C VAL A 49 13.68 -5.74 -41.04
N LYS A 50 14.04 -6.71 -41.88
CA LYS A 50 13.77 -8.15 -41.67
C LYS A 50 14.20 -8.56 -40.25
N PRO A 51 13.43 -9.44 -39.57
CA PRO A 51 13.82 -9.93 -38.25
C PRO A 51 15.20 -10.59 -38.34
N ILE A 52 16.06 -10.30 -37.37
CA ILE A 52 17.39 -10.90 -37.25
C ILE A 52 17.19 -12.39 -36.99
N THR A 53 17.43 -13.21 -38.00
CA THR A 53 17.29 -14.67 -37.93
C THR A 53 18.54 -15.36 -37.38
N ASP A 54 19.64 -14.64 -37.25
CA ASP A 54 20.91 -15.17 -36.78
C ASP A 54 21.12 -14.82 -35.30
N VAL A 55 20.65 -15.72 -34.43
CA VAL A 55 20.89 -15.66 -32.98
C VAL A 55 21.94 -16.73 -32.67
N THR A 56 23.22 -16.39 -32.85
CA THR A 56 24.30 -17.21 -32.28
C THR A 56 24.26 -17.07 -30.76
N LEU A 57 23.63 -18.04 -30.10
CA LEU A 57 23.64 -18.15 -28.64
C LEU A 57 25.06 -18.53 -28.21
N ALA A 58 25.76 -17.59 -27.57
CA ALA A 58 26.97 -17.93 -26.84
C ALA A 58 26.55 -18.58 -25.51
N PRO A 59 26.80 -19.88 -25.28
CA PRO A 59 26.25 -20.63 -24.14
C PRO A 59 26.78 -20.18 -22.77
N PHE A 60 27.66 -19.18 -22.74
CA PHE A 60 28.28 -18.62 -21.53
C PHE A 60 28.17 -17.09 -21.42
N GLU A 61 27.34 -16.43 -22.24
CA GLU A 61 27.05 -15.00 -22.03
C GLU A 61 26.12 -14.83 -20.80
N PRO A 62 26.41 -13.90 -19.87
CA PRO A 62 25.52 -13.63 -18.74
C PRO A 62 24.13 -13.26 -19.23
N ILE A 63 23.08 -13.83 -18.64
CA ILE A 63 21.67 -13.56 -18.96
C ILE A 63 21.35 -12.05 -18.95
N ASP A 64 22.01 -11.29 -18.07
CA ASP A 64 21.87 -9.84 -17.96
C ASP A 64 22.29 -9.08 -19.24
N SER A 65 23.23 -9.63 -20.03
CA SER A 65 23.68 -9.00 -21.28
C SER A 65 22.62 -9.05 -22.40
N LEU A 66 21.79 -10.09 -22.41
CA LEU A 66 20.69 -10.27 -23.36
C LEU A 66 19.48 -9.41 -22.99
N LEU A 67 19.18 -9.27 -21.70
CA LEU A 67 18.16 -8.36 -21.18
C LEU A 67 18.54 -6.90 -21.47
N TYR A 68 19.78 -6.50 -21.22
CA TYR A 68 20.26 -5.13 -21.42
C TYR A 68 20.25 -4.64 -22.89
N ARG A 69 20.36 -5.55 -23.88
CA ARG A 69 20.20 -5.19 -25.31
C ARG A 69 18.74 -5.06 -25.73
N LYS A 70 17.83 -5.85 -25.17
CA LYS A 70 16.37 -5.75 -25.43
C LYS A 70 15.76 -4.55 -24.73
N GLU A 71 16.13 -4.30 -23.47
CA GLU A 71 15.68 -3.13 -22.69
C GLU A 71 16.13 -1.83 -23.35
N ARG A 72 17.41 -1.68 -23.73
CA ARG A 72 17.86 -0.47 -24.42
C ARG A 72 17.13 -0.19 -25.73
N LYS A 73 16.80 -1.20 -26.54
CA LYS A 73 16.07 -0.98 -27.82
C LYS A 73 14.58 -0.65 -27.64
N LEU A 74 14.00 -0.99 -26.48
CA LEU A 74 12.64 -0.59 -26.08
C LEU A 74 12.62 0.78 -25.40
N GLU A 75 13.62 1.08 -24.57
CA GLU A 75 13.80 2.38 -23.89
C GLU A 75 14.16 3.52 -24.86
N LEU A 76 14.87 3.23 -25.96
CA LEU A 76 15.26 4.22 -26.99
C LEU A 76 14.11 4.76 -27.85
N ARG A 77 12.85 4.36 -27.62
CA ARG A 77 11.70 4.72 -28.48
C ARG A 77 10.58 5.50 -27.81
N LEU A 78 10.66 5.77 -26.51
CA LEU A 78 9.67 6.59 -25.83
C LEU A 78 10.21 8.02 -25.68
N PRO A 79 9.54 9.04 -26.24
CA PRO A 79 9.84 10.43 -25.92
C PRO A 79 9.81 10.63 -24.41
N LYS A 80 10.73 11.45 -23.88
CA LYS A 80 10.86 11.73 -22.44
C LYS A 80 9.53 12.13 -21.79
N THR A 81 8.66 12.83 -22.52
CA THR A 81 7.31 13.18 -22.09
C THR A 81 6.42 11.96 -21.84
N ILE A 82 6.47 10.95 -22.72
CA ILE A 82 5.73 9.70 -22.55
C ILE A 82 6.35 8.88 -21.42
N GLU A 83 7.67 8.88 -21.26
CA GLU A 83 8.30 8.23 -20.10
C GLU A 83 7.88 8.90 -18.78
N ASP A 84 7.83 10.23 -18.73
CA ASP A 84 7.38 10.97 -17.54
C ASP A 84 5.89 10.72 -17.25
N GLU A 85 5.03 10.65 -18.28
CA GLU A 85 3.62 10.27 -18.13
C GLU A 85 3.46 8.82 -17.68
N ILE A 86 4.15 7.88 -18.33
CA ILE A 86 4.15 6.45 -17.96
C ILE A 86 4.68 6.30 -16.53
N ARG A 87 5.73 7.02 -16.15
CA ARG A 87 6.29 6.97 -14.79
C ARG A 87 5.31 7.51 -13.76
N LYS A 88 4.61 8.62 -14.05
CA LYS A 88 3.55 9.15 -13.20
C LYS A 88 2.41 8.14 -13.05
N VAL A 89 1.90 7.63 -14.16
CA VAL A 89 0.75 6.72 -14.19
C VAL A 89 1.07 5.33 -13.62
N ILE A 90 2.20 4.73 -13.99
CA ILE A 90 2.55 3.35 -13.61
C ILE A 90 3.22 3.26 -12.23
N LYS A 91 4.05 4.24 -11.84
CA LYS A 91 4.84 4.16 -10.60
C LYS A 91 4.33 5.04 -9.45
N LEU A 92 3.79 6.22 -9.74
CA LEU A 92 3.39 7.18 -8.69
C LEU A 92 1.90 7.10 -8.33
N GLU A 93 1.03 6.82 -9.30
CA GLU A 93 -0.43 6.77 -9.09
C GLU A 93 -1.01 5.35 -9.04
N ASN A 94 -0.16 4.32 -9.14
CA ASN A 94 -0.63 2.95 -9.08
C ASN A 94 -1.09 2.58 -7.66
N LEU A 95 -2.40 2.47 -7.49
CA LEU A 95 -3.05 2.16 -6.22
C LEU A 95 -2.65 0.79 -5.65
N PHE A 96 -2.13 -0.13 -6.47
CA PHE A 96 -1.66 -1.46 -6.02
C PHE A 96 -0.23 -1.43 -5.48
N ILE A 97 0.56 -0.41 -5.81
CA ILE A 97 1.96 -0.33 -5.40
C ILE A 97 2.07 0.35 -4.03
N ARG A 98 3.09 -0.04 -3.27
CA ARG A 98 3.51 0.62 -2.04
C ARG A 98 3.90 2.07 -2.31
N GLN A 99 3.31 3.00 -1.56
CA GLN A 99 3.77 4.39 -1.54
C GLN A 99 4.95 4.53 -0.57
N PRO A 100 6.10 5.10 -0.98
CA PRO A 100 7.20 5.35 -0.05
C PRO A 100 6.77 6.38 1.00
N VAL A 101 7.05 6.08 2.27
CA VAL A 101 6.73 6.93 3.43
C VAL A 101 7.97 7.08 4.31
N TYR A 102 8.09 8.21 5.01
CA TYR A 102 9.18 8.41 5.94
C TYR A 102 8.75 9.24 7.16
N PRO A 103 9.02 8.79 8.39
CA PRO A 103 9.67 7.52 8.76
C PRO A 103 8.72 6.32 8.73
N ILE A 104 9.27 5.12 8.45
CA ILE A 104 8.52 3.87 8.60
C ILE A 104 8.31 3.63 10.10
N ASN A 105 7.05 3.52 10.51
CA ASN A 105 6.65 3.53 11.92
C ASN A 105 5.67 2.41 12.29
N VAL A 106 5.40 1.51 11.35
CA VAL A 106 4.57 0.33 11.56
C VAL A 106 5.46 -0.89 11.35
N TYR A 107 5.65 -1.67 12.40
CA TYR A 107 6.62 -2.75 12.40
C TYR A 107 5.96 -4.11 12.63
N ARG A 108 6.50 -5.16 12.02
CA ARG A 108 6.17 -6.53 12.46
C ARG A 108 6.83 -6.84 13.80
N GLU A 109 8.08 -6.43 13.95
CA GLU A 109 8.84 -6.51 15.19
C GLU A 109 9.43 -5.13 15.51
N ILE A 110 9.08 -4.61 16.68
CA ILE A 110 9.45 -3.28 17.16
C ILE A 110 10.96 -3.29 17.49
N PRO A 111 11.77 -2.50 16.78
CA PRO A 111 13.20 -2.43 17.04
C PRO A 111 13.46 -1.58 18.29
N LEU A 112 14.09 -2.18 19.30
CA LEU A 112 14.59 -1.50 20.48
C LEU A 112 16.05 -1.18 20.27
N ASN A 113 16.39 0.11 20.15
CA ASN A 113 17.77 0.55 19.97
C ASN A 113 18.53 0.45 21.30
N VAL A 114 19.37 -0.58 21.43
CA VAL A 114 20.22 -0.86 22.60
C VAL A 114 21.67 -0.44 22.34
N GLY A 115 22.03 -0.15 21.09
CA GLY A 115 23.38 0.19 20.66
C GLY A 115 23.97 1.42 21.35
N GLU A 116 23.15 2.31 21.91
CA GLU A 116 23.65 3.41 22.74
C GLU A 116 24.47 2.93 23.95
N PHE A 117 24.15 1.75 24.50
CA PHE A 117 24.84 1.15 25.63
C PHE A 117 26.14 0.44 25.25
N ASN A 118 26.31 0.04 23.98
CA ASN A 118 27.55 -0.59 23.48
C ASN A 118 28.78 0.34 23.62
N LYS A 119 28.58 1.66 23.55
CA LYS A 119 29.67 2.63 23.75
C LYS A 119 30.17 2.65 25.19
N LYS A 120 29.27 2.42 26.15
CA LYS A 120 29.52 2.48 27.59
C LYS A 120 30.04 1.15 28.15
N TYR A 121 29.51 0.03 27.65
CA TYR A 121 29.81 -1.31 28.16
C TYR A 121 30.52 -2.16 27.10
N ARG A 122 31.85 -2.21 27.15
CA ARG A 122 32.67 -2.94 26.18
C ARG A 122 32.93 -4.40 26.57
N ASN A 123 33.03 -4.68 27.87
CA ASN A 123 33.35 -6.00 28.41
C ASN A 123 32.12 -6.58 29.11
N VAL A 124 31.17 -7.06 28.32
CA VAL A 124 29.95 -7.66 28.84
C VAL A 124 30.05 -9.17 28.78
N LYS A 125 29.78 -9.82 29.91
CA LYS A 125 29.70 -11.27 30.03
C LYS A 125 28.26 -11.75 29.90
N ASP A 126 27.35 -11.13 30.64
CA ASP A 126 25.93 -11.46 30.67
C ASP A 126 25.12 -10.16 30.59
N TRP A 127 24.01 -10.18 29.85
CA TRP A 127 23.09 -9.06 29.75
C TRP A 127 21.64 -9.51 29.82
N LYS A 128 20.79 -8.60 30.27
CA LYS A 128 19.34 -8.80 30.39
C LYS A 128 18.62 -7.50 30.08
N ILE A 129 17.57 -7.56 29.28
CA ILE A 129 16.75 -6.42 28.87
C ILE A 129 15.31 -6.73 29.25
N GLU A 130 14.72 -5.88 30.08
CA GLU A 130 13.34 -6.00 30.55
C GLU A 130 12.52 -4.85 29.99
N ILE A 131 11.44 -5.15 29.27
CA ILE A 131 10.52 -4.15 28.70
C ILE A 131 9.40 -3.89 29.69
N TYR A 132 9.08 -2.61 29.90
CA TYR A 132 8.04 -2.15 30.80
C TYR A 132 7.06 -1.21 30.09
N ASP A 133 5.80 -1.28 30.50
CA ASP A 133 4.78 -0.31 30.11
C ASP A 133 4.85 0.98 30.96
N SER A 134 3.98 1.94 30.64
CA SER A 134 3.85 3.20 31.36
C SER A 134 3.41 3.05 32.83
N TRP A 135 2.86 1.89 33.21
CA TRP A 135 2.45 1.57 34.59
C TRP A 135 3.54 0.82 35.36
N GLY A 136 4.66 0.49 34.73
CA GLY A 136 5.77 -0.25 35.33
C GLY A 136 5.58 -1.76 35.34
N ASN A 137 4.61 -2.31 34.61
CA ASN A 137 4.45 -3.75 34.47
C ASN A 137 5.51 -4.29 33.51
N LYS A 138 6.17 -5.40 33.91
CA LYS A 138 7.12 -6.09 33.02
C LYS A 138 6.37 -6.88 31.97
N LEU A 139 6.62 -6.58 30.70
CA LEU A 139 5.95 -7.21 29.55
C LEU A 139 6.75 -8.40 29.02
N LYS A 140 8.04 -8.18 28.78
CA LYS A 140 8.94 -9.15 28.14
C LYS A 140 10.35 -9.01 28.68
N GLU A 141 11.12 -10.09 28.59
CA GLU A 141 12.52 -10.12 28.98
C GLU A 141 13.34 -10.83 27.89
N TYR A 142 14.50 -10.27 27.59
CA TYR A 142 15.52 -10.83 26.71
C TYR A 142 16.80 -10.98 27.51
N SER A 143 17.56 -12.03 27.29
CA SER A 143 18.87 -12.20 27.92
C SER A 143 19.85 -12.87 26.97
N GLY A 144 21.13 -12.66 27.22
CA GLY A 144 22.18 -13.25 26.43
C GLY A 144 23.55 -13.03 27.06
N LYS A 145 24.58 -13.50 26.36
CA LYS A 145 25.97 -13.44 26.81
C LYS A 145 26.82 -12.68 25.81
N GLY A 146 27.95 -12.17 26.27
CA GLY A 146 28.90 -11.44 25.44
C GLY A 146 28.44 -10.03 25.10
N LYS A 147 28.88 -9.53 23.94
CA LYS A 147 28.58 -8.17 23.46
C LYS A 147 27.07 -7.93 23.37
N LEU A 148 26.63 -6.73 23.75
CA LEU A 148 25.24 -6.31 23.57
C LEU A 148 24.90 -6.19 22.07
N PRO A 149 23.71 -6.61 21.66
CA PRO A 149 23.22 -6.33 20.32
C PRO A 149 22.93 -4.82 20.16
N ASP A 150 23.01 -4.31 18.93
CA ASP A 150 22.61 -2.93 18.65
C ASP A 150 21.08 -2.76 18.69
N PHE A 151 20.35 -3.83 18.34
CA PHE A 151 18.89 -3.88 18.38
C PHE A 151 18.37 -5.16 19.02
N VAL A 152 17.26 -5.03 19.73
CA VAL A 152 16.41 -6.16 20.13
C VAL A 152 15.05 -5.99 19.46
N TYR A 153 14.52 -7.05 18.86
CA TYR A 153 13.26 -7.02 18.15
C TYR A 153 12.14 -7.57 19.04
N TRP A 154 11.13 -6.75 19.30
CA TRP A 154 9.98 -7.09 20.13
C TRP A 154 8.72 -7.26 19.30
N ASP A 155 8.07 -8.41 19.42
CA ASP A 155 6.83 -8.77 18.73
C ASP A 155 5.57 -8.05 19.24
N GLY A 156 5.71 -7.13 20.21
CA GLY A 156 4.59 -6.43 20.83
C GLY A 156 3.76 -7.31 21.77
N LYS A 157 4.22 -8.52 22.08
CA LYS A 157 3.53 -9.47 22.96
C LYS A 157 4.23 -9.62 24.30
N ASP A 158 3.47 -10.00 25.32
CA ASP A 158 4.03 -10.32 26.63
C ASP A 158 4.71 -11.70 26.65
N ALA A 159 5.21 -12.12 27.82
CA ALA A 159 5.80 -13.44 28.01
C ALA A 159 4.82 -14.61 27.76
N LYS A 160 3.51 -14.37 27.85
CA LYS A 160 2.45 -15.36 27.60
C LYS A 160 1.98 -15.37 26.13
N GLY A 161 2.53 -14.50 25.29
CA GLY A 161 2.15 -14.36 23.88
C GLY A 161 0.90 -13.51 23.66
N LYS A 162 0.39 -12.83 24.69
CA LYS A 162 -0.73 -11.90 24.56
C LYS A 162 -0.23 -10.59 23.95
N ALA A 163 -0.92 -10.05 22.95
CA ALA A 163 -0.65 -8.71 22.43
C ALA A 163 -0.85 -7.67 23.56
N VAL A 164 0.20 -6.89 23.83
CA VAL A 164 0.21 -5.87 24.90
C VAL A 164 0.76 -4.53 24.44
N ALA A 165 1.42 -4.48 23.28
CA ALA A 165 1.79 -3.22 22.67
C ALA A 165 0.52 -2.49 22.22
N GLU A 166 0.25 -1.35 22.83
CA GLU A 166 -0.81 -0.44 22.41
C GLU A 166 -0.18 0.75 21.70
N PRO A 167 -0.50 1.00 20.41
CA PRO A 167 0.12 2.11 19.69
C PRO A 167 -0.25 3.44 20.33
N GLY A 168 0.75 4.32 20.46
CA GLY A 168 0.65 5.60 21.15
C GLY A 168 1.06 5.52 22.63
N GLN A 169 1.07 4.32 23.24
CA GLN A 169 1.51 4.16 24.62
C GLN A 169 3.03 4.35 24.72
N LEU A 170 3.49 4.87 25.87
CA LEU A 170 4.90 4.97 26.19
C LEU A 170 5.39 3.69 26.87
N PHE A 171 6.53 3.21 26.38
CA PHE A 171 7.28 2.09 26.92
C PHE A 171 8.68 2.55 27.28
N HIS A 172 9.32 1.79 28.15
CA HIS A 172 10.75 1.91 28.40
C HIS A 172 11.31 0.51 28.62
N TYR A 173 12.61 0.35 28.43
CA TYR A 173 13.28 -0.88 28.81
C TYR A 173 14.39 -0.60 29.80
N ARG A 174 14.65 -1.57 30.66
CA ARG A 174 15.78 -1.58 31.56
C ARG A 174 16.80 -2.57 31.07
N ILE A 175 18.03 -2.13 30.93
CA ILE A 175 19.15 -3.03 30.64
C ILE A 175 19.94 -3.30 31.91
N THR A 176 20.26 -4.56 32.13
CA THR A 176 21.16 -5.04 33.17
C THR A 176 22.35 -5.69 32.49
N VAL A 177 23.55 -5.25 32.84
CA VAL A 177 24.81 -5.70 32.25
C VAL A 177 25.72 -6.18 33.36
N SER A 178 26.36 -7.35 33.19
CA SER A 178 27.39 -7.85 34.09
C SER A 178 28.67 -8.21 33.35
N ASP A 179 29.81 -7.86 33.93
CA ASP A 179 31.14 -8.27 33.48
C ASP A 179 31.68 -9.49 34.26
N GLY A 180 30.87 -10.06 35.15
CA GLY A 180 31.22 -11.16 36.05
C GLY A 180 31.77 -10.74 37.42
N ARG A 181 32.05 -9.45 37.64
CA ARG A 181 32.41 -8.89 38.95
C ARG A 181 31.36 -7.91 39.44
N GLU A 182 30.92 -7.03 38.55
CA GLU A 182 29.92 -6.01 38.81
C GLU A 182 28.65 -6.27 37.99
N THR A 183 27.55 -5.70 38.46
CA THR A 183 26.29 -5.63 37.72
C THR A 183 25.83 -4.18 37.69
N ARG A 184 25.54 -3.67 36.50
CA ARG A 184 25.08 -2.30 36.26
C ARG A 184 23.70 -2.32 35.63
N ARG A 185 22.88 -1.34 35.96
CA ARG A 185 21.50 -1.21 35.46
C ARG A 185 21.30 0.19 34.89
N GLU A 186 20.69 0.28 33.73
CA GLU A 186 20.37 1.53 33.06
C GLU A 186 18.94 1.48 32.52
N LEU A 187 18.33 2.65 32.44
CA LEU A 187 17.00 2.82 31.86
C LEU A 187 17.13 3.45 30.47
N SER A 188 16.36 2.97 29.52
CA SER A 188 16.21 3.64 28.24
C SER A 188 15.48 4.97 28.38
N LYS A 189 15.59 5.84 27.38
CA LYS A 189 14.60 6.89 27.18
C LYS A 189 13.23 6.25 26.90
N PRO A 190 12.11 6.88 27.31
CA PRO A 190 10.79 6.44 26.90
C PRO A 190 10.65 6.48 25.38
N PHE A 191 10.00 5.49 24.81
CA PHE A 191 9.68 5.41 23.39
C PHE A 191 8.21 5.03 23.20
N SER A 192 7.63 5.43 22.07
CA SER A 192 6.25 5.09 21.72
C SER A 192 6.23 4.19 20.50
N VAL A 193 5.39 3.16 20.54
CA VAL A 193 5.09 2.32 19.38
C VAL A 193 4.03 3.05 18.55
N LYS A 194 4.33 3.35 17.28
CA LYS A 194 3.40 4.09 16.41
C LYS A 194 2.47 3.21 15.62
N GLY A 195 2.87 1.98 15.34
CA GLY A 195 1.99 0.94 14.83
C GLY A 195 2.70 -0.40 14.76
N TYR A 196 1.92 -1.46 14.63
CA TYR A 196 2.44 -2.79 14.36
C TYR A 196 1.48 -3.66 13.55
N TYR A 197 2.05 -4.70 12.96
CA TYR A 197 1.35 -5.69 12.16
C TYR A 197 1.49 -7.08 12.79
N TYR A 198 0.39 -7.83 12.87
CA TYR A 198 0.41 -9.22 13.33
C TYR A 198 -0.69 -10.06 12.68
N GLU A 199 -0.55 -11.38 12.83
CA GLU A 199 -1.48 -12.38 12.28
C GLU A 199 -2.02 -13.24 13.42
N GLU A 200 -3.33 -13.45 13.44
CA GLU A 200 -4.02 -14.25 14.45
C GLU A 200 -5.31 -14.85 13.89
N GLY A 201 -5.52 -16.15 14.10
CA GLY A 201 -6.77 -16.82 13.71
C GLY A 201 -7.08 -16.79 12.20
N GLY A 202 -6.05 -16.71 11.34
CA GLY A 202 -6.20 -16.57 9.89
C GLY A 202 -6.62 -15.17 9.43
N TYR A 203 -6.62 -14.19 10.34
CA TYR A 203 -6.77 -12.77 10.02
C TYR A 203 -5.45 -12.04 10.23
N LYS A 204 -5.28 -10.99 9.46
CA LYS A 204 -4.15 -10.06 9.52
C LYS A 204 -4.64 -8.74 10.09
N TYR A 205 -3.85 -8.17 10.97
CA TYR A 205 -4.18 -6.96 11.71
C TYR A 205 -3.05 -5.94 11.56
N THR A 206 -3.42 -4.71 11.24
CA THR A 206 -2.52 -3.56 11.31
C THR A 206 -3.12 -2.54 12.26
N ILE A 207 -2.43 -2.25 13.35
CA ILE A 207 -2.88 -1.29 14.37
C ILE A 207 -1.95 -0.09 14.34
N VAL A 208 -2.53 1.10 14.24
CA VAL A 208 -1.78 2.35 14.10
C VAL A 208 -2.34 3.43 15.01
N ASP A 209 -1.46 4.07 15.77
CA ASP A 209 -1.73 5.30 16.53
C ASP A 209 -2.03 6.43 15.55
N ILE A 210 -3.14 7.13 15.72
CA ILE A 210 -3.49 8.27 14.88
C ILE A 210 -3.79 9.54 15.70
N GLY A 211 -3.54 9.52 17.01
CA GLY A 211 -3.86 10.66 17.89
C GLY A 211 -3.07 11.92 17.57
N ASP A 212 -1.94 11.76 16.92
CA ASP A 212 -1.04 12.81 16.47
C ASP A 212 -1.03 12.92 14.91
N VAL A 213 -1.94 12.23 14.23
CA VAL A 213 -2.16 12.35 12.78
C VAL A 213 -3.14 13.47 12.46
N PHE A 214 -4.09 13.70 13.36
CA PHE A 214 -5.02 14.83 13.28
C PHE A 214 -4.60 15.99 14.17
N GLU A 215 -5.00 17.20 13.78
CA GLU A 215 -4.95 18.37 14.67
C GLU A 215 -5.81 18.14 15.91
N LYS A 216 -5.33 18.59 17.06
CA LYS A 216 -5.95 18.26 18.36
C LYS A 216 -7.37 18.84 18.43
N GLY A 217 -8.37 17.95 18.51
CA GLY A 217 -9.79 18.34 18.56
C GLY A 217 -10.40 18.74 17.22
N PHE A 218 -9.67 18.60 16.12
CA PHE A 218 -10.15 18.90 14.77
C PHE A 218 -10.03 17.68 13.86
N ALA A 219 -10.84 17.65 12.81
CA ALA A 219 -10.75 16.64 11.77
C ALA A 219 -9.91 17.16 10.60
N VAL A 220 -8.67 17.54 10.88
CA VAL A 220 -7.73 18.05 9.88
C VAL A 220 -6.45 17.27 10.03
N PHE A 221 -5.94 16.70 8.94
CA PHE A 221 -4.64 16.01 8.97
C PHE A 221 -3.52 17.01 9.22
N ARG A 222 -2.55 16.59 10.02
CA ARG A 222 -1.30 17.32 10.17
C ARG A 222 -0.37 16.90 9.06
N GLU A 223 0.20 17.88 8.38
CA GLU A 223 1.07 17.66 7.23
C GLU A 223 2.19 16.65 7.53
N GLY A 224 2.27 15.61 6.70
CA GLY A 224 3.25 14.52 6.80
C GLY A 224 2.96 13.46 7.86
N GLN A 225 1.93 13.61 8.70
CA GLN A 225 1.58 12.57 9.69
C GLN A 225 0.66 11.50 9.10
N GLU A 226 -0.03 11.81 8.00
CA GLU A 226 -0.85 10.88 7.24
C GLU A 226 -0.04 9.70 6.66
N ASP A 227 1.29 9.85 6.53
CA ASP A 227 2.24 8.81 6.16
C ASP A 227 2.09 7.54 7.01
N ARG A 228 1.67 7.70 8.26
CA ARG A 228 1.44 6.56 9.14
C ARG A 228 0.22 5.73 8.74
N ILE A 229 -0.84 6.38 8.26
CA ILE A 229 -2.00 5.70 7.71
C ILE A 229 -1.61 5.07 6.38
N ILE A 230 -0.87 5.78 5.54
CA ILE A 230 -0.36 5.26 4.26
C ILE A 230 0.47 3.99 4.50
N GLU A 231 1.30 3.96 5.52
CA GLU A 231 2.07 2.77 5.88
C GLU A 231 1.18 1.57 6.24
N ALA A 232 0.09 1.81 6.97
CA ALA A 232 -0.90 0.77 7.22
C ALA A 232 -1.52 0.22 5.93
N LEU A 233 -1.83 1.12 4.99
CA LEU A 233 -2.38 0.77 3.68
C LEU A 233 -1.37 0.04 2.81
N ASN A 234 -0.09 0.36 2.92
CA ASN A 234 0.98 -0.35 2.22
C ASN A 234 1.06 -1.82 2.68
N ILE A 235 1.05 -2.04 4.00
CA ILE A 235 1.06 -3.39 4.57
C ILE A 235 -0.17 -4.18 4.12
N LEU A 236 -1.34 -3.54 4.10
CA LEU A 236 -2.55 -4.11 3.55
C LEU A 236 -2.35 -4.50 2.07
N LYS A 237 -1.90 -3.59 1.21
CA LYS A 237 -1.69 -3.84 -0.23
C LYS A 237 -0.79 -5.04 -0.50
N GLU A 238 0.27 -5.19 0.28
CA GLU A 238 1.25 -6.28 0.13
C GLU A 238 0.67 -7.65 0.51
N ASN A 239 -0.30 -7.69 1.42
CA ASN A 239 -0.72 -8.91 2.10
C ASN A 239 -2.14 -9.35 1.77
N TYR A 240 -2.90 -8.50 1.07
CA TYR A 240 -4.32 -8.66 0.86
C TYR A 240 -4.62 -9.21 -0.55
N PRO A 241 -5.44 -10.26 -0.67
CA PRO A 241 -5.72 -10.92 -1.94
C PRO A 241 -6.71 -10.15 -2.84
N TRP A 242 -7.22 -8.98 -2.44
CA TRP A 242 -8.20 -8.19 -3.19
C TRP A 242 -9.56 -8.84 -3.40
N THR A 243 -9.96 -9.78 -2.54
CA THR A 243 -11.20 -10.57 -2.67
C THR A 243 -12.12 -10.57 -1.45
N SER A 244 -11.68 -10.07 -0.28
CA SER A 244 -12.41 -10.23 1.00
C SER A 244 -12.67 -8.87 1.67
N PRO A 245 -13.84 -8.56 2.23
CA PRO A 245 -14.10 -7.23 2.80
C PRO A 245 -13.04 -6.81 3.84
N ILE A 246 -12.64 -5.53 3.80
CA ILE A 246 -11.67 -4.94 4.73
C ILE A 246 -12.46 -4.27 5.86
N GLU A 247 -12.15 -4.65 7.09
CA GLU A 247 -12.79 -4.11 8.28
C GLU A 247 -11.83 -3.12 8.95
N ILE A 248 -12.21 -1.85 9.00
CA ILE A 248 -11.45 -0.79 9.66
C ILE A 248 -12.24 -0.32 10.87
N THR A 249 -11.63 -0.42 12.04
CA THR A 249 -12.24 0.05 13.29
C THR A 249 -11.48 1.26 13.79
N TYR A 250 -12.18 2.39 13.96
CA TYR A 250 -11.63 3.63 14.48
C TYR A 250 -11.95 3.77 15.97
N TYR A 251 -10.93 3.87 16.81
CA TYR A 251 -11.06 4.07 18.25
C TYR A 251 -10.72 5.51 18.61
N PRO A 252 -11.71 6.35 19.00
CA PRO A 252 -11.45 7.74 19.39
C PRO A 252 -10.77 7.85 20.74
N SER A 253 -9.87 8.83 20.89
CA SER A 253 -9.51 9.33 22.22
C SER A 253 -10.66 10.17 22.81
N PRO A 254 -10.66 10.45 24.13
CA PRO A 254 -11.66 11.32 24.76
C PRO A 254 -11.77 12.70 24.09
N GLU A 255 -10.65 13.26 23.63
CA GLU A 255 -10.59 14.55 22.95
C GLU A 255 -11.16 14.49 21.52
N ALA A 256 -11.02 13.34 20.85
CA ALA A 256 -11.51 13.13 19.50
C ALA A 256 -13.01 12.81 19.44
N MET A 257 -13.64 12.55 20.59
CA MET A 257 -15.00 12.03 20.63
C MET A 257 -16.05 13.00 20.05
N GLY A 258 -15.84 14.30 20.20
CA GLY A 258 -16.72 15.34 19.62
C GLY A 258 -16.57 15.51 18.11
N VAL A 259 -15.48 15.03 17.50
CA VAL A 259 -15.20 15.13 16.06
C VAL A 259 -15.06 13.76 15.40
N MET A 260 -15.51 12.70 16.09
CA MET A 260 -15.34 11.31 15.65
C MET A 260 -15.94 11.06 14.27
N GLU A 261 -17.19 11.45 14.05
CA GLU A 261 -17.90 11.20 12.78
C GLU A 261 -17.19 11.90 11.60
N GLU A 262 -16.74 13.13 11.83
CA GLU A 262 -16.03 13.91 10.84
C GLU A 262 -14.66 13.29 10.51
N ARG A 263 -13.91 12.88 11.54
CA ARG A 263 -12.63 12.17 11.34
C ARG A 263 -12.83 10.86 10.61
N MET A 264 -13.85 10.09 10.95
CA MET A 264 -14.16 8.84 10.24
C MET A 264 -14.51 9.10 8.78
N ARG A 265 -15.28 10.15 8.47
CA ARG A 265 -15.59 10.54 7.09
C ARG A 265 -14.31 10.86 6.30
N ILE A 266 -13.42 11.65 6.88
CA ILE A 266 -12.14 12.04 6.25
C ILE A 266 -11.22 10.82 6.10
N LEU A 267 -11.13 9.96 7.13
CA LEU A 267 -10.39 8.70 7.04
C LEU A 267 -10.92 7.82 5.91
N LYS A 268 -12.24 7.67 5.80
CA LYS A 268 -12.85 6.87 4.73
C LYS A 268 -12.47 7.40 3.35
N GLN A 269 -12.62 8.71 3.12
CA GLN A 269 -12.25 9.35 1.87
C GLN A 269 -10.75 9.19 1.56
N PHE A 270 -9.90 9.40 2.57
CA PHE A 270 -8.45 9.26 2.46
C PHE A 270 -8.04 7.84 2.07
N ILE A 271 -8.61 6.83 2.72
CA ILE A 271 -8.33 5.41 2.46
C ILE A 271 -8.83 4.99 1.08
N MET A 272 -10.07 5.36 0.73
CA MET A 272 -10.66 5.03 -0.57
C MET A 272 -9.87 5.64 -1.74
N SER A 273 -9.34 6.85 -1.58
CA SER A 273 -8.50 7.46 -2.62
C SER A 273 -7.16 6.76 -2.87
N ARG A 274 -6.76 5.82 -1.98
CA ARG A 274 -5.43 5.18 -1.99
C ARG A 274 -5.48 3.67 -2.13
N LEU A 275 -6.67 3.08 -2.19
CA LEU A 275 -6.87 1.65 -2.36
C LEU A 275 -7.67 1.36 -3.63
N PRO A 276 -7.30 0.33 -4.40
CA PRO A 276 -8.04 -0.10 -5.58
C PRO A 276 -9.24 -0.98 -5.18
N ILE A 277 -10.19 -0.40 -4.43
CA ILE A 277 -11.31 -1.16 -3.87
C ILE A 277 -12.60 -0.34 -3.90
N GLU A 278 -13.70 -1.03 -4.20
CA GLU A 278 -15.04 -0.44 -4.19
C GLU A 278 -15.51 -0.12 -2.76
N GLU A 279 -16.34 0.91 -2.63
CA GLU A 279 -16.83 1.40 -1.34
C GLU A 279 -17.52 0.31 -0.51
N GLY A 280 -18.26 -0.60 -1.16
CA GLY A 280 -18.98 -1.69 -0.49
C GLY A 280 -18.06 -2.72 0.18
N ASN A 281 -16.79 -2.77 -0.19
CA ASN A 281 -15.82 -3.74 0.32
C ASN A 281 -14.93 -3.17 1.44
N ILE A 282 -15.13 -1.90 1.83
CA ILE A 282 -14.54 -1.31 3.05
C ILE A 282 -15.64 -1.02 4.05
N VAL A 283 -15.53 -1.63 5.23
CA VAL A 283 -16.39 -1.33 6.39
C VAL A 283 -15.59 -0.51 7.39
N LEU A 284 -15.87 0.78 7.48
CA LEU A 284 -15.33 1.65 8.54
C LEU A 284 -16.36 1.82 9.65
N LYS A 285 -16.01 1.43 10.88
CA LYS A 285 -16.93 1.48 12.04
C LYS A 285 -16.24 2.06 13.29
N PRO A 286 -17.02 2.63 14.24
CA PRO A 286 -16.46 3.06 15.51
C PRO A 286 -16.14 1.86 16.39
N GLY A 287 -15.02 1.96 17.11
CA GLY A 287 -14.59 1.05 18.16
C GLY A 287 -14.79 1.69 19.53
N TYR A 288 -15.02 0.84 20.53
CA TYR A 288 -15.23 1.29 21.91
C TYR A 288 -14.19 0.63 22.82
N TYR A 289 -13.64 1.43 23.74
CA TYR A 289 -12.74 0.95 24.76
C TYR A 289 -13.53 0.29 25.89
N GLU A 290 -13.19 -0.95 26.21
CA GLU A 290 -13.69 -1.65 27.38
C GLU A 290 -12.79 -1.36 28.59
N GLY A 291 -13.40 -0.97 29.73
CA GLY A 291 -12.68 -0.73 30.98
C GLY A 291 -12.02 0.65 31.13
N GLY A 292 -11.15 0.77 32.15
CA GLY A 292 -10.52 2.02 32.58
C GLY A 292 -9.09 2.24 32.07
N GLY A 293 -8.65 1.54 31.03
CA GLY A 293 -7.32 1.69 30.45
C GLY A 293 -7.12 3.05 29.75
N ILE A 294 -5.88 3.32 29.32
CA ILE A 294 -5.58 4.52 28.52
C ILE A 294 -6.34 4.41 27.19
N LYS A 295 -7.09 5.45 26.86
CA LYS A 295 -7.90 5.56 25.63
C LYS A 295 -7.13 6.37 24.59
N LEU A 296 -6.26 5.69 23.85
CA LEU A 296 -5.48 6.30 22.77
C LEU A 296 -6.33 6.40 21.51
N GLU A 297 -5.94 7.24 20.56
CA GLU A 297 -6.64 7.27 19.28
C GLU A 297 -5.93 6.35 18.29
N LYS A 298 -6.64 5.37 17.74
CA LYS A 298 -6.02 4.37 16.84
C LYS A 298 -7.00 3.87 15.79
N ILE A 299 -6.43 3.35 14.71
CA ILE A 299 -7.16 2.53 13.74
C ILE A 299 -6.68 1.08 13.82
N VAL A 300 -7.61 0.16 13.64
CA VAL A 300 -7.35 -1.27 13.48
C VAL A 300 -7.85 -1.66 12.11
N VAL A 301 -6.93 -2.02 11.20
CA VAL A 301 -7.24 -2.57 9.89
C VAL A 301 -7.16 -4.08 9.99
N LYS A 302 -8.29 -4.75 9.78
CA LYS A 302 -8.43 -6.20 9.82
C LYS A 302 -8.84 -6.71 8.44
N PHE A 303 -8.11 -7.72 7.98
CA PHE A 303 -8.36 -8.37 6.69
C PHE A 303 -7.94 -9.84 6.74
N LYS A 304 -8.29 -10.58 5.70
CA LYS A 304 -7.96 -12.00 5.56
C LYS A 304 -6.79 -12.18 4.60
#